data_AF-A0A9N7PLR1-F1
#
_entry.id   AF-A0A9N7PLR1-F1
#
_cell.length_a   1.000
_cell.length_b   1.000
_cell.length_c   1.000
_cell.angle_alpha   90.00
_cell.angle_beta   90.00
_cell.angle_gamma   90.00
#
_symmetry.space_group_name_H-M   'P 1'
#
loop_
_entity.id
_entity.type
_entity.pdbx_description
1 polymer ?
#
loop_
_entity_poly.entity_id
_entity_poly.type
_entity_poly.pdbx_seq_one_letter_code
_entity_poly.pdbx_strand_id
1 'polypeptide(L)'
;MKDITECMLPISEESFKGYIDIRFKNILQGFEEYKNSILINKFEDNYNNIENRFIGFMEAAFEINKSENADIPLIIDFYLSNLDEKAYFNLYNSLDEDDIETLERIKLNFKTKTNYFIILDKSLIPFFTRLSTRELFFITFYYRSFPTTIWGNYGFKFPVFYEDDNIFRKYKKLAENNKLKL
;
A
#
# COMPACT_ATOMS: atom_id res chain seq x y z
N MET A 1 -19.60 11.89 -3.95
CA MET A 1 -18.30 11.19 -3.88
C MET A 1 -17.23 12.25 -3.66
N LYS A 2 -16.29 12.07 -2.74
CA LYS A 2 -15.21 13.05 -2.49
C LYS A 2 -14.33 13.21 -3.73
N ASP A 3 -13.78 14.39 -3.96
CA ASP A 3 -12.81 14.62 -5.03
C ASP A 3 -11.56 13.77 -4.80
N ILE A 4 -10.98 13.18 -5.86
CA ILE A 4 -9.78 12.34 -5.71
C ILE A 4 -8.58 13.15 -5.21
N THR A 5 -8.55 14.46 -5.52
CA THR A 5 -7.51 15.40 -5.08
C THR A 5 -7.61 15.73 -3.59
N GLU A 6 -8.76 15.50 -2.95
CA GLU A 6 -8.92 15.55 -1.49
C GLU A 6 -8.48 14.24 -0.81
N CYS A 7 -8.47 13.14 -1.57
CA CYS A 7 -8.16 11.80 -1.06
C CYS A 7 -6.70 11.41 -1.20
N MET A 8 -5.96 11.99 -2.15
CA MET A 8 -4.55 11.72 -2.36
C MET A 8 -3.82 12.89 -3.01
N LEU A 9 -2.52 13.03 -2.72
CA LEU A 9 -1.67 14.13 -3.22
C LEU A 9 -0.34 13.58 -3.77
N PRO A 10 0.09 14.01 -4.97
CA PRO A 10 1.41 13.65 -5.50
C PRO A 10 2.51 14.38 -4.72
N ILE A 11 3.63 13.70 -4.48
CA ILE A 11 4.82 14.30 -3.84
C ILE A 11 6.07 14.05 -4.67
N SER A 12 7.08 14.91 -4.55
CA SER A 12 8.36 14.69 -5.23
C SER A 12 9.14 13.53 -4.59
N GLU A 13 10.10 12.96 -5.33
CA GLU A 13 11.04 11.97 -4.79
C GLU A 13 11.88 12.56 -3.64
N GLU A 14 12.21 13.85 -3.69
CA GLU A 14 12.92 14.56 -2.62
C GLU A 14 12.07 14.59 -1.33
N SER A 15 10.80 14.99 -1.44
CA SER A 15 9.87 14.96 -0.31
C SER A 15 9.71 13.55 0.25
N PHE A 16 9.51 12.55 -0.62
CA PHE A 16 9.43 11.14 -0.21
C PHE A 16 10.66 10.70 0.59
N LYS A 17 11.87 10.98 0.09
CA LYS A 17 13.13 10.65 0.76
C LYS A 17 13.31 11.38 2.09
N GLY A 18 12.72 12.56 2.25
CA GLY A 18 12.69 13.32 3.51
C GLY A 18 11.64 12.82 4.51
N TYR A 19 10.66 12.03 4.09
CA TYR A 19 9.58 11.53 4.96
C TYR A 19 9.77 10.08 5.42
N ILE A 20 10.39 9.23 4.60
CA ILE A 20 10.37 7.77 4.79
C ILE A 20 11.77 7.24 5.01
N ASP A 21 12.04 6.65 6.18
CA ASP A 21 13.36 6.10 6.50
C ASP A 21 13.58 4.69 5.93
N ILE A 22 12.56 3.83 5.99
CA ILE A 22 12.64 2.44 5.51
C ILE A 22 12.35 2.41 4.00
N ARG A 23 13.39 2.64 3.20
CA ARG A 23 13.30 2.64 1.73
C ARG A 23 14.51 1.93 1.13
N PHE A 24 14.29 1.14 0.08
CA PHE A 24 15.31 0.35 -0.59
C PHE A 24 14.98 0.22 -2.09
N LYS A 25 15.99 -0.07 -2.91
CA LYS A 25 15.82 -0.16 -4.37
C LYS A 25 15.30 -1.52 -4.83
N ASN A 26 15.59 -2.56 -4.06
CA ASN A 26 15.21 -3.94 -4.38
C ASN A 26 14.93 -4.71 -3.07
N ILE A 27 14.20 -5.82 -3.19
CA ILE A 27 13.73 -6.59 -2.03
C ILE A 27 14.87 -7.25 -1.25
N LEU A 28 15.95 -7.64 -1.93
CA LEU A 28 17.12 -8.25 -1.28
C LEU A 28 17.79 -7.26 -0.34
N GLN A 29 17.98 -6.01 -0.79
CA GLN A 29 18.47 -4.92 0.05
C GLN A 29 17.59 -4.73 1.29
N GLY A 30 16.26 -4.76 1.12
CA GLY A 30 15.32 -4.67 2.24
C GLY A 30 15.55 -5.76 3.29
N PHE A 31 15.70 -7.01 2.86
CA PHE A 31 15.93 -8.14 3.77
C PHE A 31 17.29 -8.10 4.48
N GLU A 32 18.31 -7.52 3.84
CA GLU A 32 19.66 -7.40 4.38
C GLU A 32 19.80 -6.23 5.38
N GLU A 33 19.17 -5.08 5.08
CA GLU A 33 19.40 -3.84 5.82
C GLU A 33 18.38 -3.58 6.94
N TYR A 34 17.18 -4.17 6.87
CA TYR A 34 16.09 -3.86 7.79
C TYR A 34 15.56 -5.09 8.50
N LYS A 35 15.07 -4.88 9.73
CA LYS A 35 14.25 -5.91 10.41
C LYS A 35 13.01 -6.17 9.57
N ASN A 36 12.67 -7.44 9.43
CA ASN A 36 11.62 -7.86 8.52
C ASN A 36 10.82 -9.05 9.04
N SER A 37 9.62 -9.21 8.47
CA SER A 37 8.78 -10.40 8.59
C SER A 37 7.93 -10.52 7.32
N ILE A 38 7.03 -11.51 7.29
CA ILE A 38 6.12 -11.74 6.18
C ILE A 38 4.69 -11.78 6.72
N LEU A 39 3.86 -10.84 6.26
CA LEU A 39 2.42 -10.86 6.51
C LEU A 39 1.78 -11.91 5.61
N ILE A 40 1.11 -12.88 6.21
CA ILE A 40 0.48 -14.00 5.50
C ILE A 40 -0.92 -14.28 6.03
N ASN A 41 -1.75 -14.86 5.18
CA ASN A 41 -2.99 -15.47 5.61
C ASN A 41 -2.73 -16.77 6.41
N LYS A 42 -3.42 -16.92 7.54
CA LYS A 42 -3.24 -18.08 8.44
C LYS A 42 -4.25 -19.20 8.19
N PHE A 43 -5.43 -18.88 7.66
CA PHE A 43 -6.55 -19.82 7.60
C PHE A 43 -7.01 -20.02 6.17
N GLU A 44 -7.21 -21.28 5.79
CA GLU A 44 -7.92 -21.59 4.55
C GLU A 44 -9.26 -20.86 4.52
N ASP A 45 -9.52 -20.17 3.41
CA ASP A 45 -10.74 -19.45 3.14
C ASP A 45 -10.83 -19.20 1.63
N ASN A 46 -11.97 -18.68 1.15
CA ASN A 46 -12.06 -18.23 -0.23
C ASN A 46 -11.22 -16.97 -0.46
N TYR A 47 -10.87 -16.74 -1.73
CA TYR A 47 -10.03 -15.63 -2.16
C TYR A 47 -10.52 -14.26 -1.66
N ASN A 48 -11.82 -13.97 -1.79
CA ASN A 48 -12.40 -12.68 -1.40
C ASN A 48 -12.28 -12.44 0.11
N ASN A 49 -12.48 -13.46 0.92
CA ASN A 49 -12.30 -13.37 2.36
C ASN A 49 -10.83 -13.15 2.74
N ILE A 50 -9.90 -13.78 2.02
CA ILE A 50 -8.47 -13.56 2.22
C ILE A 50 -8.10 -12.12 1.84
N GLU A 51 -8.51 -11.65 0.66
CA GLU A 51 -8.30 -10.27 0.20
C GLU A 51 -8.85 -9.25 1.21
N ASN A 52 -10.06 -9.45 1.72
CA ASN A 52 -10.67 -8.58 2.72
C ASN A 52 -9.89 -8.52 4.05
N ARG A 53 -9.19 -9.59 4.44
CA ARG A 53 -8.32 -9.57 5.63
C ARG A 53 -7.10 -8.67 5.42
N PHE A 54 -6.50 -8.72 4.23
CA PHE A 54 -5.40 -7.81 3.87
C PHE A 54 -5.89 -6.37 3.81
N ILE A 55 -7.05 -6.12 3.19
CA ILE A 55 -7.67 -4.78 3.17
C ILE A 55 -7.87 -4.27 4.60
N GLY A 56 -8.50 -5.05 5.48
CA GLY A 56 -8.75 -4.64 6.87
C GLY A 56 -7.45 -4.38 7.66
N PHE A 57 -6.38 -5.13 7.38
CA PHE A 57 -5.07 -4.87 7.96
C PHE A 57 -4.47 -3.55 7.47
N MET A 58 -4.50 -3.28 6.16
CA MET A 58 -3.96 -2.04 5.58
C MET A 58 -4.77 -0.82 6.03
N GLU A 59 -6.09 -0.96 6.14
CA GLU A 59 -6.98 0.06 6.71
C GLU A 59 -6.67 0.34 8.18
N ALA A 60 -6.44 -0.70 8.99
CA ALA A 60 -6.07 -0.53 10.39
C ALA A 60 -4.68 0.12 10.54
N ALA A 61 -3.71 -0.24 9.69
CA ALA A 61 -2.40 0.38 9.65
C ALA A 61 -2.48 1.87 9.27
N PHE A 62 -3.33 2.20 8.29
CA PHE A 62 -3.64 3.58 7.91
C PHE A 62 -4.21 4.38 9.08
N GLU A 63 -5.23 3.85 9.78
CA GLU A 63 -5.90 4.56 10.88
C GLU A 63 -4.97 4.86 12.06
N ILE A 64 -4.11 3.91 12.46
CA ILE A 64 -3.17 4.16 13.55
C ILE A 64 -2.15 5.24 13.16
N ASN A 65 -1.66 5.24 11.92
CA ASN A 65 -0.69 6.25 11.47
C ASN A 65 -1.35 7.62 11.31
N LYS A 66 -2.59 7.66 10.81
CA LYS A 66 -3.40 8.88 10.69
C LYS A 66 -3.73 9.52 12.02
N SER A 67 -3.98 8.69 13.04
CA SER A 67 -4.24 9.17 14.40
C SER A 67 -3.02 9.88 15.01
N GLU A 68 -1.81 9.46 14.64
CA GLU A 68 -0.55 10.06 15.10
C GLU A 68 -0.14 11.26 14.24
N ASN A 69 -0.33 11.17 12.91
CA ASN A 69 -0.04 12.24 11.96
C ASN A 69 -1.08 12.22 10.83
N ALA A 70 -2.01 13.16 10.87
CA ALA A 70 -3.10 13.23 9.92
C ALA A 70 -2.67 13.69 8.51
N ASP A 71 -1.54 14.38 8.40
CA ASP A 71 -1.07 14.98 7.14
C ASP A 71 -0.39 13.97 6.23
N ILE A 72 0.28 12.96 6.81
CA ILE A 72 1.04 11.94 6.07
C ILE A 72 0.80 10.55 6.69
N PRO A 73 -0.43 10.02 6.60
CA PRO A 73 -0.74 8.74 7.23
C PRO A 73 -0.17 7.56 6.46
N LEU A 74 -0.07 7.67 5.12
CA LEU A 74 0.45 6.66 4.22
C LEU A 74 1.01 7.34 2.97
N ILE A 75 2.19 6.91 2.53
CA ILE A 75 2.70 7.18 1.19
C ILE A 75 2.71 5.87 0.42
N ILE A 76 2.35 5.90 -0.86
CA ILE A 76 2.47 4.75 -1.76
C ILE A 76 3.45 5.05 -2.89
N ASP A 77 4.13 4.01 -3.38
CA ASP A 77 4.79 3.99 -4.68
C ASP A 77 3.83 3.38 -5.71
N PHE A 78 3.27 4.25 -6.55
CA PHE A 78 2.29 3.95 -7.59
C PHE A 78 2.78 4.51 -8.93
N TYR A 79 3.63 3.73 -9.60
CA TYR A 79 4.28 4.08 -10.86
C TYR A 79 3.38 3.94 -12.10
N LEU A 80 2.11 4.33 -12.00
CA LEU A 80 1.12 4.22 -13.07
C LEU A 80 1.58 4.93 -14.35
N SER A 81 2.24 6.08 -14.22
CA SER A 81 2.78 6.87 -15.35
C SER A 81 3.85 6.13 -16.16
N ASN A 82 4.42 5.06 -15.61
CA ASN A 82 5.46 4.28 -16.26
C ASN A 82 4.90 3.10 -17.07
N LEU A 83 3.58 2.85 -17.00
CA LEU A 83 2.95 1.84 -17.83
C LEU A 83 2.85 2.33 -19.29
N ASP A 84 3.24 1.46 -20.21
CA ASP A 84 2.88 1.65 -21.62
C ASP A 84 1.39 1.41 -21.85
N GLU A 85 0.89 1.75 -23.04
CA GLU A 85 -0.53 1.62 -23.37
C GLU A 85 -1.04 0.18 -23.23
N LYS A 86 -0.21 -0.81 -23.56
CA LYS A 86 -0.56 -2.23 -23.49
C LYS A 86 -0.69 -2.69 -22.03
N ALA A 87 0.27 -2.34 -21.19
CA ALA A 87 0.27 -2.65 -19.77
C ALA A 87 -0.90 -1.95 -19.07
N TYR A 88 -1.17 -0.69 -19.41
CA TYR A 88 -2.35 0.03 -18.91
C TYR A 88 -3.65 -0.67 -19.33
N PHE A 89 -3.78 -1.04 -20.61
CA PHE A 89 -4.97 -1.73 -21.12
C PHE A 89 -5.20 -3.09 -20.44
N ASN A 90 -4.12 -3.85 -20.20
CA ASN A 90 -4.20 -5.11 -19.48
C ASN A 90 -4.64 -4.93 -18.02
N LEU A 91 -4.07 -3.93 -17.33
CA LEU A 91 -4.51 -3.56 -15.98
C LEU A 91 -5.99 -3.20 -15.99
N TYR A 92 -6.40 -2.24 -16.83
CA TYR A 92 -7.77 -1.75 -16.94
C TYR A 92 -8.79 -2.90 -17.13
N ASN A 93 -8.54 -3.84 -18.05
CA ASN A 93 -9.46 -4.95 -18.32
C ASN A 93 -9.50 -6.03 -17.24
N SER A 94 -8.58 -5.98 -16.27
CA SER A 94 -8.53 -6.93 -15.15
C SER A 94 -9.20 -6.40 -13.88
N LEU A 95 -9.68 -5.15 -13.90
CA LEU A 95 -10.31 -4.50 -12.77
C LEU A 95 -11.84 -4.64 -12.80
N ASP A 96 -12.43 -4.60 -11.61
CA ASP A 96 -13.87 -4.51 -11.44
C ASP A 96 -14.35 -3.05 -11.69
N GLU A 97 -15.64 -2.84 -11.91
CA GLU A 97 -16.19 -1.51 -12.27
C GLU A 97 -15.80 -0.40 -11.28
N ASP A 98 -15.87 -0.66 -9.97
CA ASP A 98 -15.50 0.30 -8.92
C ASP A 98 -13.99 0.66 -8.95
N ASP A 99 -13.15 -0.31 -9.28
CA ASP A 99 -11.70 -0.11 -9.38
C ASP A 99 -11.31 0.61 -10.67
N ILE A 100 -12.04 0.36 -11.76
CA ILE A 100 -11.94 1.12 -13.01
C ILE A 100 -12.26 2.59 -12.77
N GLU A 101 -13.36 2.89 -12.08
CA GLU A 101 -13.74 4.27 -11.77
C GLU A 101 -12.63 4.96 -10.95
N THR A 102 -12.09 4.27 -9.94
CA THR A 102 -10.99 4.80 -9.12
C THR A 102 -9.74 5.06 -9.96
N LEU A 103 -9.34 4.12 -10.81
CA LEU A 103 -8.17 4.25 -11.69
C LEU A 103 -8.30 5.44 -12.66
N GLU A 104 -9.45 5.58 -13.32
CA GLU A 104 -9.69 6.66 -14.28
C GLU A 104 -9.70 8.03 -13.58
N ARG A 105 -10.30 8.12 -12.39
CA ARG A 105 -10.25 9.35 -11.57
C ARG A 105 -8.80 9.74 -11.23
N ILE A 106 -7.97 8.78 -10.83
CA ILE A 106 -6.55 9.01 -10.57
C ILE A 106 -5.83 9.51 -11.83
N LYS A 107 -6.01 8.83 -12.97
CA LYS A 107 -5.37 9.16 -14.24
C LYS A 107 -5.76 10.54 -14.77
N LEU A 108 -7.03 10.92 -14.65
CA LEU A 108 -7.54 12.21 -15.11
C LEU A 108 -6.96 13.37 -14.31
N ASN A 109 -6.79 13.19 -12.99
CA ASN A 109 -6.40 14.26 -12.07
C ASN A 109 -4.88 14.36 -11.86
N PHE A 110 -4.14 13.25 -11.99
CA PHE A 110 -2.70 13.23 -11.77
C PHE A 110 -1.94 12.88 -13.04
N LYS A 111 -1.61 13.91 -13.83
CA LYS A 111 -0.70 13.80 -15.00
C LYS A 111 0.79 13.97 -14.63
N THR A 112 1.14 13.68 -13.38
CA THR A 112 2.43 14.07 -12.79
C THR A 112 3.56 13.11 -13.18
N LYS A 113 4.80 13.58 -13.11
CA LYS A 113 6.02 12.76 -13.33
C LYS A 113 6.51 12.01 -12.08
N THR A 114 5.72 11.97 -11.02
CA THR A 114 6.08 11.26 -9.78
C THR A 114 5.31 9.95 -9.67
N ASN A 115 5.93 8.98 -8.99
CA ASN A 115 5.30 7.72 -8.60
C ASN A 115 4.80 7.77 -7.15
N TYR A 116 5.14 8.80 -6.38
CA TYR A 116 4.85 8.85 -4.95
C TYR A 116 3.62 9.69 -4.64
N PHE A 117 2.71 9.10 -3.86
CA PHE A 117 1.47 9.76 -3.46
C PHE A 117 1.21 9.60 -1.97
N ILE A 118 0.87 10.69 -1.30
CA ILE A 118 0.27 10.65 0.04
C ILE A 118 -1.20 10.25 -0.14
N ILE A 119 -1.65 9.26 0.63
CA ILE A 119 -3.06 8.88 0.73
C ILE A 119 -3.64 9.54 1.98
N LEU A 120 -4.73 10.28 1.85
CA LEU A 120 -5.38 11.02 2.95
C LEU A 120 -6.75 10.42 3.33
N ASP A 121 -7.38 9.69 2.41
CA ASP A 121 -8.66 9.02 2.64
C ASP A 121 -8.51 7.50 2.61
N LYS A 122 -9.02 6.86 3.66
CA LYS A 122 -9.02 5.41 3.81
C LYS A 122 -9.81 4.71 2.69
N SER A 123 -10.77 5.38 2.07
CA SER A 123 -11.58 4.79 1.00
C SER A 123 -10.76 4.32 -0.21
N LEU A 124 -9.52 4.78 -0.37
CA LEU A 124 -8.63 4.34 -1.44
C LEU A 124 -7.81 3.08 -1.09
N ILE A 125 -7.73 2.71 0.19
CA ILE A 125 -6.95 1.55 0.65
C ILE A 125 -7.42 0.23 0.02
N PRO A 126 -8.73 -0.05 -0.10
CA PRO A 126 -9.20 -1.26 -0.77
C PRO A 126 -8.68 -1.38 -2.21
N PHE A 127 -8.76 -0.31 -3.00
CA PHE A 127 -8.27 -0.28 -4.40
C PHE A 127 -6.79 -0.67 -4.49
N PHE A 128 -5.90 0.04 -3.77
CA PHE A 128 -4.46 -0.23 -3.84
C PHE A 128 -4.09 -1.61 -3.28
N THR A 129 -4.81 -2.08 -2.27
CA THR A 129 -4.59 -3.42 -1.71
C THR A 129 -4.99 -4.49 -2.72
N ARG A 130 -6.13 -4.34 -3.40
CA ARG A 130 -6.61 -5.26 -4.45
C ARG A 130 -5.65 -5.39 -5.62
N LEU A 131 -5.08 -4.28 -6.07
CA LEU A 131 -4.05 -4.28 -7.11
C LEU A 131 -2.89 -5.24 -6.77
N SER A 132 -2.48 -5.23 -5.50
CA SER A 132 -1.43 -6.11 -5.01
C SER A 132 -1.95 -7.54 -4.85
N THR A 133 -3.02 -7.79 -4.09
CA THR A 133 -3.52 -9.15 -3.79
C THR A 133 -3.84 -9.96 -5.04
N ARG A 134 -4.31 -9.30 -6.10
CA ARG A 134 -4.64 -9.88 -7.41
C ARG A 134 -3.45 -9.97 -8.35
N GLU A 135 -2.27 -9.53 -7.91
CA GLU A 135 -1.02 -9.49 -8.66
C GLU A 135 -1.15 -8.71 -9.98
N LEU A 136 -2.02 -7.70 -10.00
CA LEU A 136 -2.27 -6.85 -11.16
C LEU A 136 -1.27 -5.70 -11.23
N PHE A 137 -0.93 -5.14 -10.07
CA PHE A 137 0.01 -4.03 -9.95
C PHE A 137 0.58 -3.98 -8.52
N PHE A 138 1.89 -4.14 -8.38
CA PHE A 138 2.53 -4.16 -7.07
C PHE A 138 2.70 -2.75 -6.50
N ILE A 139 2.10 -2.51 -5.33
CA ILE A 139 2.20 -1.25 -4.59
C ILE A 139 3.14 -1.44 -3.41
N THR A 140 3.99 -0.45 -3.14
CA THR A 140 4.71 -0.38 -1.85
C THR A 140 4.06 0.66 -0.98
N PHE A 141 3.78 0.30 0.28
CA PHE A 141 3.10 1.13 1.25
C PHE A 141 4.08 1.54 2.35
N TYR A 142 4.25 2.85 2.53
CA TYR A 142 5.18 3.44 3.48
C TYR A 142 4.43 4.20 4.58
N TYR A 143 4.54 3.70 5.80
CA TYR A 143 3.98 4.31 6.99
C TYR A 143 5.08 5.04 7.76
N ARG A 144 4.84 6.32 8.08
CA ARG A 144 5.84 7.19 8.70
C ARG A 144 5.74 7.22 10.22
N SER A 145 4.53 7.37 10.77
CA SER A 145 4.34 7.59 12.21
C SER A 145 4.72 6.38 13.05
N PHE A 146 4.44 5.18 12.51
CA PHE A 146 5.00 3.93 12.98
C PHE A 146 5.83 3.33 11.85
N PRO A 147 7.12 3.70 11.73
CA PRO A 147 7.97 3.40 10.59
C PRO A 147 7.87 1.94 10.13
N THR A 148 7.17 1.73 9.03
CA THR A 148 6.93 0.40 8.45
C THR A 148 6.76 0.52 6.94
N THR A 149 7.42 -0.37 6.21
CA THR A 149 7.28 -0.49 4.76
C THR A 149 6.73 -1.86 4.43
N ILE A 150 5.63 -1.89 3.70
CA ILE A 150 4.97 -3.11 3.26
C ILE A 150 5.10 -3.18 1.75
N TRP A 151 5.86 -4.15 1.27
CA TRP A 151 5.99 -4.38 -0.16
C TRP A 151 4.80 -5.22 -0.64
N GLY A 152 4.23 -4.83 -1.79
CA GLY A 152 3.34 -5.65 -2.60
C GLY A 152 3.72 -7.14 -2.62
N ASN A 153 2.71 -7.98 -2.73
CA ASN A 153 2.82 -9.39 -2.41
C ASN A 153 3.41 -10.27 -3.51
N TYR A 154 3.71 -11.50 -3.10
CA TYR A 154 3.80 -12.66 -3.99
C TYR A 154 2.98 -13.80 -3.37
N GLY A 155 1.83 -14.13 -3.97
CA GLY A 155 0.91 -15.15 -3.49
C GLY A 155 0.39 -14.89 -2.07
N PHE A 156 -0.17 -13.70 -1.81
CA PHE A 156 -0.62 -13.26 -0.47
C PHE A 156 0.46 -13.26 0.63
N LYS A 157 1.73 -13.13 0.25
CA LYS A 157 2.84 -12.93 1.17
C LYS A 157 3.39 -11.53 0.96
N PHE A 158 3.13 -10.63 1.91
CA PHE A 158 3.64 -9.26 1.88
C PHE A 158 4.88 -9.17 2.77
N PRO A 159 6.06 -8.88 2.23
CA PRO A 159 7.22 -8.50 3.03
C PRO A 159 6.91 -7.23 3.83
N VAL A 160 7.20 -7.27 5.13
CA VAL A 160 7.01 -6.14 6.04
C VAL A 160 8.35 -5.82 6.69
N PHE A 161 8.78 -4.58 6.53
CA PHE A 161 10.00 -4.04 7.10
C PHE A 161 9.64 -3.01 8.16
N TYR A 162 10.32 -3.03 9.30
CA TYR A 162 9.98 -2.20 10.45
C TYR A 162 11.25 -1.74 11.17
N GLU A 163 11.16 -0.59 11.83
CA GLU A 163 12.33 0.02 12.49
C GLU A 163 12.72 -0.76 13.75
N ASP A 164 11.76 -1.17 14.59
CA ASP A 164 12.04 -1.85 15.84
C ASP A 164 10.97 -2.87 16.29
N ASP A 165 11.26 -3.56 17.40
CA ASP A 165 10.42 -4.62 17.94
C ASP A 165 9.11 -4.10 18.53
N ASN A 166 9.07 -2.83 18.95
CA ASN A 166 7.85 -2.20 19.47
C ASN A 166 6.87 -1.94 18.32
N ILE A 167 7.36 -1.41 17.20
CA ILE A 167 6.58 -1.24 15.97
C ILE A 167 6.11 -2.59 15.45
N PHE A 168 7.00 -3.60 15.42
CA PHE A 168 6.62 -4.96 15.05
C PHE A 168 5.45 -5.48 15.88
N ARG A 169 5.49 -5.35 17.22
CA ARG A 169 4.40 -5.80 18.09
C ARG A 169 3.08 -5.08 17.79
N LYS A 170 3.11 -3.79 17.44
CA LYS A 170 1.91 -3.04 17.05
C LYS A 170 1.29 -3.62 15.79
N TYR A 171 2.08 -3.76 14.72
CA TYR A 171 1.60 -4.30 13.45
C TYR A 171 1.21 -5.78 13.56
N LYS A 172 1.90 -6.56 14.40
CA LYS A 172 1.51 -7.95 14.68
C LYS A 172 0.13 -8.04 15.29
N LYS A 173 -0.21 -7.15 16.24
CA LYS A 173 -1.57 -7.09 16.82
C LYS A 173 -2.61 -6.72 15.76
N LEU A 174 -2.30 -5.82 14.83
CA LEU A 174 -3.19 -5.51 13.70
C LEU A 174 -3.42 -6.73 12.81
N ALA A 175 -2.37 -7.49 12.52
CA ALA A 175 -2.47 -8.72 11.73
C ALA A 175 -3.37 -9.75 12.43
N GLU A 176 -3.15 -9.99 13.73
CA GLU A 176 -3.96 -10.92 14.54
C GLU A 176 -5.44 -10.52 14.56
N ASN A 177 -5.75 -9.23 14.75
CA ASN A 177 -7.11 -8.70 14.71
C ASN A 177 -7.80 -8.92 13.35
N ASN A 178 -7.03 -8.99 12.28
CA ASN A 178 -7.51 -9.25 10.91
C ASN A 178 -7.33 -10.71 10.48
N LYS A 179 -7.11 -11.64 11.41
CA LYS A 179 -6.92 -13.09 11.13
C LYS A 179 -5.74 -13.39 10.21
N LEU A 180 -4.74 -12.51 10.19
CA LEU A 180 -3.45 -12.68 9.51
C LEU A 180 -2.38 -13.07 10.53
N LYS A 181 -1.21 -13.47 10.02
CA LYS A 181 0.01 -13.67 10.81
C LYS A 181 1.08 -12.74 10.28
N LEU A 182 1.78 -12.09 11.21
CA LEU A 182 3.00 -11.31 10.98
C LEU A 182 4.10 -11.82 11.90
#